data_AF-A0A497AKX3-F1
#
_entry.id   AF-A0A497AKX3-F1
#
_cell.length_a   1.000
_cell.length_b   1.000
_cell.length_c   1.000
_cell.angle_alpha   90.00
_cell.angle_beta   90.00
_cell.angle_gamma   90.00
#
_symmetry.space_group_name_H-M   'P 1'
#
loop_
_entity.id
_entity.type
_entity.pdbx_description
1 polymer ?
#
loop_
_entity_poly.entity_id
_entity_poly.type
_entity_poly.pdbx_seq_one_letter_code
_entity_poly.pdbx_strand_id
1 'polypeptide(L)'
;HPISRGKLCIKGWNAASFVNHPERLRTPLIRRGDSLKEATWDEALTLVAEKLAIIHGESDSDAIGFLTSAKCTNEENYLLQKFARAVIKTNNVDHCARL
;
A
#
# COMPACT_ATOMS: atom_id res chain seq x y z
N HIS A 1 -23.55 -13.49 13.02
CA HIS A 1 -22.12 -13.87 12.94
C HIS A 1 -21.73 -14.67 14.19
N PRO A 2 -21.14 -15.87 14.05
CA PRO A 2 -20.91 -16.81 15.17
C PRO A 2 -19.93 -16.28 16.24
N ILE A 3 -18.95 -15.45 15.84
CA ILE A 3 -17.96 -14.87 16.77
C ILE A 3 -18.57 -13.75 17.62
N SER A 4 -19.27 -12.80 16.99
CA SER A 4 -19.75 -11.60 17.68
C SER A 4 -21.16 -11.74 18.25
N ARG A 5 -21.92 -12.78 17.84
CA ARG A 5 -23.29 -13.06 18.28
C ARG A 5 -24.21 -11.82 18.24
N GLY A 6 -24.05 -10.99 17.21
CA GLY A 6 -24.85 -9.78 17.00
C GLY A 6 -24.38 -8.54 17.78
N LYS A 7 -23.26 -8.62 18.51
CA LYS A 7 -22.72 -7.50 19.29
C LYS A 7 -21.61 -6.78 18.53
N LEU A 8 -21.53 -5.46 18.68
CA LEU A 8 -20.42 -4.63 18.19
C LEU A 8 -19.91 -3.73 19.33
N CYS A 9 -18.61 -3.48 19.36
CA CYS A 9 -18.02 -2.45 20.22
C CYS A 9 -18.19 -1.07 19.58
N ILE A 10 -17.83 -0.01 20.30
CA ILE A 10 -17.97 1.37 19.81
C ILE A 10 -17.24 1.61 18.47
N LYS A 11 -16.08 0.97 18.26
CA LYS A 11 -15.34 1.07 16.98
C LYS A 11 -16.08 0.39 15.83
N GLY A 12 -16.67 -0.78 16.09
CA GLY A 12 -17.43 -1.52 15.09
C GLY A 12 -18.70 -0.78 14.67
N TRP A 13 -19.41 -0.19 15.64
CA TRP A 13 -20.58 0.65 15.37
C TRP A 13 -20.27 1.88 14.51
N ASN A 14 -19.07 2.45 14.68
CA ASN A 14 -18.64 3.65 13.97
C ASN A 14 -17.74 3.37 12.75
N ALA A 15 -17.57 2.11 12.34
CA ALA A 15 -16.58 1.73 11.34
C ALA A 15 -16.80 2.38 9.95
N ALA A 16 -18.01 2.83 9.62
CA ALA A 16 -18.30 3.48 8.35
C ALA A 16 -17.96 4.98 8.32
N SER A 17 -17.72 5.62 9.47
CA SER A 17 -17.63 7.09 9.55
C SER A 17 -16.43 7.66 8.78
N PHE A 18 -15.28 7.00 8.84
CA PHE A 18 -14.05 7.47 8.20
C PHE A 18 -14.05 7.27 6.68
N VAL A 19 -14.88 6.36 6.16
CA VAL A 19 -14.94 6.04 4.72
C VAL A 19 -15.41 7.26 3.91
N ASN A 20 -16.28 8.09 4.50
CA ASN A 20 -16.86 9.27 3.88
C ASN A 20 -16.27 10.59 4.38
N HIS A 21 -15.12 10.57 5.08
CA HIS A 21 -14.49 11.78 5.57
C HIS A 21 -14.10 12.70 4.39
N PRO A 22 -14.34 14.02 4.47
CA PRO A 22 -14.06 14.95 3.37
C PRO A 22 -12.57 14.99 2.99
N GLU A 23 -11.67 14.74 3.93
CA GLU A 23 -10.21 14.71 3.69
C GLU A 23 -9.70 13.37 3.15
N ARG A 24 -10.57 12.40 2.86
CA ARG A 24 -10.14 11.14 2.26
C ARG A 24 -9.52 11.41 0.88
N LEU A 25 -8.26 11.02 0.71
CA LEU A 25 -7.57 11.10 -0.58
C LEU A 25 -8.29 10.27 -1.64
N ARG A 26 -8.51 10.86 -2.82
CA ARG A 26 -9.19 10.24 -3.97
C ARG A 26 -8.35 10.20 -5.23
N THR A 27 -7.24 10.93 -5.24
CA THR A 27 -6.32 11.08 -6.36
C THR A 27 -4.89 10.80 -5.90
N PRO A 28 -4.03 10.23 -6.76
CA PRO A 28 -2.61 10.17 -6.51
C PRO A 28 -2.01 11.57 -6.30
N LEU A 29 -1.01 11.67 -5.42
CA LEU A 29 -0.27 12.90 -5.17
C LEU A 29 1.22 12.67 -5.45
N ILE A 30 1.82 13.51 -6.30
CA ILE A 30 3.25 13.46 -6.63
C ILE A 30 3.95 14.67 -6.02
N ARG A 31 5.14 14.46 -5.43
CA ARG A 31 5.97 15.54 -4.91
C ARG A 31 6.58 16.35 -6.06
N ARG A 32 6.32 17.66 -6.09
CA ARG A 32 6.90 18.61 -7.04
C ARG A 32 7.48 19.79 -6.26
N GLY A 33 8.80 19.83 -6.13
CA GLY A 33 9.49 20.73 -5.19
C GLY A 33 9.11 20.41 -3.74
N ASP A 34 8.69 21.43 -2.99
CA ASP A 34 8.37 21.30 -1.57
C ASP A 34 6.92 20.87 -1.27
N SER A 35 6.11 20.62 -2.29
CA SER A 35 4.67 20.32 -2.14
C SER A 35 4.22 19.04 -2.84
N LEU A 36 3.14 18.44 -2.34
CA LEU A 36 2.41 17.36 -2.99
C LEU A 36 1.33 17.95 -3.91
N LYS A 37 1.27 17.50 -5.15
CA LYS A 37 0.29 17.96 -6.15
C LYS A 37 -0.46 16.77 -6.75
N GLU A 38 -1.73 16.97 -7.06
CA GLU A 38 -2.56 15.93 -7.70
C GLU A 38 -1.98 15.48 -9.04
N ALA A 39 -2.14 14.20 -9.32
CA ALA A 39 -1.69 13.53 -10.54
C ALA A 39 -2.74 12.51 -11.01
N THR A 40 -2.62 12.09 -12.28
CA THR A 40 -3.41 10.97 -12.80
C THR A 40 -2.82 9.63 -12.35
N TRP A 41 -3.60 8.56 -12.44
CA TRP A 41 -3.10 7.21 -12.18
C TRP A 41 -1.99 6.81 -13.16
N ASP A 42 -2.12 7.14 -14.44
CA ASP A 42 -1.09 6.83 -15.44
C ASP A 42 0.22 7.55 -15.15
N GLU A 43 0.17 8.83 -14.77
CA GLU A 43 1.35 9.61 -14.40
C GLU A 43 2.04 9.01 -13.16
N ALA A 44 1.26 8.71 -12.12
CA ALA A 44 1.79 8.18 -10.87
C ALA A 44 2.40 6.78 -11.05
N LEU A 45 1.72 5.89 -11.75
CA LEU A 45 2.19 4.52 -11.99
C LEU A 45 3.42 4.51 -12.91
N THR A 46 3.44 5.34 -13.96
CA THR A 46 4.61 5.48 -14.84
C THR A 46 5.82 5.95 -14.06
N LEU A 47 5.68 6.99 -13.24
CA LEU A 47 6.77 7.50 -12.41
C LEU A 47 7.31 6.43 -11.44
N VAL A 48 6.43 5.70 -10.76
CA VAL A 48 6.82 4.64 -9.82
C VAL A 48 7.55 3.51 -10.56
N ALA A 49 7.01 3.06 -11.70
CA ALA A 49 7.62 1.99 -12.48
C ALA A 49 9.02 2.38 -13.01
N GLU A 50 9.17 3.58 -13.54
CA GLU A 50 10.46 4.11 -14.01
C GLU A 50 11.49 4.17 -12.87
N LYS A 51 11.11 4.70 -11.71
CA LYS A 51 12.03 4.82 -10.57
C LYS A 51 12.43 3.45 -10.02
N LEU A 52 11.49 2.51 -9.91
CA LEU A 52 11.78 1.15 -9.50
C LEU A 52 12.70 0.45 -10.52
N ALA A 53 12.46 0.64 -11.82
CA ALA A 53 13.30 0.06 -12.88
C ALA A 53 14.73 0.63 -12.86
N ILE A 54 14.90 1.93 -12.63
CA ILE A 54 16.21 2.57 -12.47
C ILE A 54 16.95 1.97 -11.27
N ILE A 55 16.32 1.93 -10.09
CA ILE A 55 16.94 1.37 -8.87
C ILE A 55 17.30 -0.10 -9.07
N HIS A 56 16.41 -0.88 -9.70
CA HIS A 56 16.65 -2.29 -9.98
C HIS A 56 17.75 -2.53 -11.03
N GLY A 57 17.97 -1.59 -11.95
CA GLY A 57 19.04 -1.67 -12.95
C GLY A 57 20.40 -1.20 -12.43
N GLU A 58 20.41 -0.23 -11.51
CA GLU A 58 21.63 0.35 -10.95
C GLU A 58 22.13 -0.37 -9.68
N SER A 59 21.23 -1.05 -8.97
CA SER A 59 21.51 -1.73 -7.69
C SER A 59 21.00 -3.16 -7.70
N ASP A 60 21.34 -3.94 -6.68
CA ASP A 60 20.70 -5.24 -6.47
C ASP A 60 19.21 -5.08 -6.13
N SER A 61 18.43 -6.10 -6.44
CA SER A 61 17.02 -6.27 -6.07
C SER A 61 16.73 -5.96 -4.60
N ASP A 62 17.65 -6.28 -3.69
CA ASP A 62 17.54 -6.02 -2.26
C ASP A 62 17.67 -4.53 -1.87
N ALA A 63 17.96 -3.63 -2.81
CA ALA A 63 17.83 -2.19 -2.60
C ALA A 63 16.36 -1.72 -2.52
N ILE A 64 15.40 -2.58 -2.90
CA ILE A 64 13.96 -2.28 -2.91
C ILE A 64 13.27 -3.03 -1.78
N GLY A 65 12.41 -2.35 -1.03
CA GLY A 65 11.63 -2.93 0.06
C GLY A 65 10.13 -2.67 -0.05
N PHE A 66 9.32 -3.59 0.46
CA PHE A 66 7.86 -3.52 0.46
C PHE A 66 7.31 -3.70 1.87
N LEU A 67 6.30 -2.91 2.24
CA LEU A 67 5.60 -3.02 3.53
C LEU A 67 4.12 -3.35 3.29
N THR A 68 3.70 -4.50 3.81
CA THR A 68 2.32 -5.00 3.79
C THR A 68 1.57 -4.62 5.07
N SER A 69 0.25 -4.85 5.11
CA SER A 69 -0.62 -4.38 6.20
C SER A 69 -1.62 -5.44 6.66
N ALA A 70 -1.81 -5.55 7.98
CA ALA A 70 -2.83 -6.40 8.60
C ALA A 70 -4.25 -5.87 8.36
N LYS A 71 -4.37 -4.65 7.85
CA LYS A 71 -5.65 -4.01 7.51
C LYS A 71 -6.08 -4.28 6.06
N CYS A 72 -5.15 -4.76 5.23
CA CYS A 72 -5.42 -5.22 3.87
C CYS A 72 -5.93 -6.66 3.88
N THR A 73 -6.47 -7.11 2.75
CA THR A 73 -6.92 -8.50 2.60
C THR A 73 -5.72 -9.45 2.47
N ASN A 74 -5.95 -10.74 2.70
CA ASN A 74 -4.92 -11.76 2.51
C ASN A 74 -4.50 -11.85 1.05
N GLU A 75 -5.43 -11.63 0.13
CA GLU A 75 -5.22 -11.62 -1.32
C GLU A 75 -4.32 -10.45 -1.74
N GLU A 76 -4.55 -9.25 -1.20
CA GLU A 76 -3.70 -8.08 -1.44
C GLU A 76 -2.28 -8.30 -0.92
N ASN A 77 -2.15 -8.84 0.29
CA ASN A 77 -0.84 -9.16 0.86
C ASN A 77 -0.14 -10.27 0.05
N TYR A 78 -0.89 -11.26 -0.44
CA TYR A 78 -0.38 -12.29 -1.34
C TYR A 78 0.11 -11.70 -2.68
N LEU A 79 -0.64 -10.76 -3.26
CA LEU A 79 -0.23 -10.08 -4.48
C LEU A 79 1.05 -9.27 -4.28
N LEU A 80 1.16 -8.52 -3.17
CA LEU A 80 2.35 -7.70 -2.92
C LEU A 80 3.60 -8.56 -2.67
N GLN A 81 3.50 -9.64 -1.86
CA GLN A 81 4.64 -10.54 -1.66
C GLN A 81 5.01 -11.31 -2.93
N LYS A 82 4.02 -11.64 -3.79
CA LYS A 82 4.29 -12.23 -5.11
C LYS A 82 5.00 -11.23 -6.01
N PHE A 83 4.58 -9.97 -6.03
CA PHE A 83 5.25 -8.92 -6.79
C PHE A 83 6.72 -8.75 -6.33
N ALA A 84 6.95 -8.60 -5.03
CA ALA A 84 8.29 -8.46 -4.46
C ALA A 84 9.20 -9.65 -4.83
N ARG A 85 8.74 -10.88 -4.59
CA ARG A 85 9.57 -12.09 -4.77
C ARG A 85 9.68 -12.53 -6.23
N ALA A 86 8.60 -12.45 -7.00
CA ALA A 86 8.57 -12.99 -8.36
C ALA A 86 8.96 -11.96 -9.43
N VAL A 87 8.61 -10.68 -9.24
CA VAL A 87 8.89 -9.62 -10.22
C VAL A 87 10.18 -8.89 -9.86
N ILE A 88 10.27 -8.35 -8.64
CA ILE A 88 11.42 -7.55 -8.19
C ILE A 88 12.61 -8.42 -7.78
N LYS A 89 12.37 -9.71 -7.46
CA LYS A 89 13.38 -10.69 -7.05
C LYS A 89 14.02 -10.45 -5.69
N THR A 90 13.32 -9.74 -4.81
CA THR A 90 13.77 -9.52 -3.42
C THR A 90 12.90 -10.25 -2.40
N ASN A 91 13.50 -10.60 -1.26
CA ASN A 91 12.77 -11.05 -0.07
C ASN A 91 12.49 -9.92 0.93
N ASN A 92 12.83 -8.67 0.59
CA ASN A 92 12.58 -7.49 1.40
C ASN A 92 11.10 -7.08 1.35
N VAL A 93 10.26 -7.93 1.91
CA VAL A 93 8.84 -7.69 2.14
C VAL A 93 8.54 -7.95 3.61
N ASP A 94 7.95 -6.96 4.28
CA ASP A 94 7.62 -7.04 5.70
C ASP A 94 6.15 -6.73 5.97
N HIS A 95 5.68 -7.03 7.18
CA HIS A 95 4.31 -6.89 7.62
C HIS A 95 4.24 -6.27 9.02
N CYS A 96 3.22 -5.45 9.28
CA CYS A 96 3.05 -4.76 10.57
C CYS A 96 2.96 -5.68 11.82
N ALA A 97 2.78 -6.99 11.64
CA ALA A 97 2.79 -7.97 12.74
C ALA A 97 4.21 -8.36 13.22
N ARG A 98 5.27 -7.83 12.59
CA ARG A 98 6.66 -8.01 13.05
C ARG A 98 7.05 -7.01 14.15
N LEU A 99 6.19 -6.03 14.44
CA LEU A 99 6.27 -5.11 15.58
C LEU A 99 5.31 -5.56 16.68
#